data_AF-A0A1E7J999-F1
#
_entry.id   AF-A0A1E7J999-F1
#
_cell.length_a   1.000
_cell.length_b   1.000
_cell.length_c   1.000
_cell.angle_alpha   90.00
_cell.angle_beta   90.00
_cell.angle_gamma   90.00
#
_symmetry.space_group_name_H-M   'P 1'
#
loop_
_entity.id
_entity.type
_entity.pdbx_description
1 polymer ?
#
loop_
_entity_poly.entity_id
_entity_poly.type
_entity_poly.pdbx_seq_one_letter_code
_entity_poly.pdbx_strand_id
1 'polypeptide(L)' 'MDQYAMHPPGDKMKKAIKEFSELLLESPGKNRWQLLQQVELKYDLSPQECEFLNNHFSQENS' A
#
# COMPACT_ATOMS: atom_id res chain seq x y z
N MET A 1 24.00 -19.60 7.62
CA MET A 1 24.07 -18.58 6.55
C MET A 1 22.65 -18.36 6.05
N ASP A 2 22.37 -17.17 5.55
CA ASP A 2 21.17 -16.77 4.83
C ASP A 2 19.83 -17.25 5.42
N GLN A 3 19.35 -16.48 6.38
CA GLN A 3 17.91 -16.39 6.64
C GLN A 3 17.25 -15.82 5.37
N TYR A 4 16.82 -16.70 4.47
CA TYR A 4 15.87 -16.34 3.43
C TYR A 4 14.58 -15.91 4.13
N ALA A 5 14.46 -14.60 4.36
CA ALA A 5 13.22 -13.95 4.74
C ALA A 5 12.26 -14.03 3.56
N MET A 6 11.68 -15.22 3.39
CA MET A 6 10.47 -15.45 2.61
C MET A 6 9.33 -14.70 3.31
N HIS A 7 9.33 -13.38 3.15
CA HIS A 7 8.11 -12.58 3.28
C HIS A 7 7.09 -13.24 2.36
N PRO A 8 6.01 -13.85 2.89
CA PRO A 8 4.99 -14.41 2.02
C PRO A 8 4.44 -13.28 1.14
N PRO A 9 4.02 -13.53 -0.10
CA PRO A 9 3.76 -12.45 -1.06
C PRO A 9 2.77 -11.37 -0.56
N GLY A 10 1.81 -11.72 0.30
CA GLY A 10 0.90 -10.75 0.95
C GLY A 10 1.51 -9.89 2.07
N ASP A 11 2.76 -10.09 2.48
CA ASP A 11 3.42 -9.35 3.56
C ASP A 11 3.86 -7.94 3.12
N LYS A 12 4.33 -7.79 1.87
CA LYS A 12 4.56 -6.46 1.27
C LYS A 12 3.26 -5.68 1.17
N MET A 13 2.20 -6.37 0.76
CA MET A 13 0.89 -5.77 0.49
C MET A 13 0.21 -5.30 1.78
N LYS A 14 0.27 -6.08 2.86
CA LYS A 14 -0.20 -5.67 4.20
C LYS A 14 0.55 -4.43 4.72
N LYS A 15 1.86 -4.34 4.48
CA LYS A 15 2.66 -3.17 4.88
C LYS A 15 2.30 -1.93 4.06
N ALA A 16 2.16 -2.08 2.74
CA ALA A 16 1.68 -1.02 1.85
C ALA A 16 0.29 -0.50 2.26
N ILE A 17 -0.67 -1.38 2.52
CA ILE A 17 -2.02 -1.02 3.01
C ILE A 17 -1.93 -0.27 4.34
N LYS A 18 -1.17 -0.80 5.31
CA LYS A 18 -1.02 -0.18 6.63
C LYS A 18 -0.41 1.23 6.52
N GLU A 19 0.70 1.37 5.82
CA GLU A 19 1.39 2.66 5.72
C GLU A 19 0.62 3.68 4.87
N PHE A 20 -0.10 3.25 3.83
CA PHE A 20 -1.03 4.13 3.11
C PHE A 20 -2.15 4.66 4.00
N SER A 21 -2.71 3.82 4.89
CA SER A 21 -3.72 4.22 5.86
C SER A 21 -3.15 5.17 6.92
N GLU A 22 -1.94 4.91 7.44
CA GLU A 22 -1.24 5.83 8.35
C GLU A 22 -0.96 7.19 7.69
N LEU A 23 -0.48 7.21 6.43
CA LEU A 23 -0.27 8.43 5.66
C LEU A 23 -1.56 9.22 5.35
N LEU A 24 -2.70 8.54 5.18
CA LEU A 24 -4.01 9.20 5.05
C LEU A 24 -4.45 9.85 6.37
N LEU A 25 -4.25 9.16 7.50
CA LEU A 25 -4.59 9.66 8.84
C LEU A 25 -3.68 10.83 9.26
N GLU A 26 -2.38 10.76 8.98
CA GLU A 26 -1.42 11.85 9.22
C GLU A 26 -1.61 13.04 8.27
N SER A 27 -2.32 12.89 7.16
CA SER A 27 -2.43 13.92 6.13
C SER A 27 -3.75 13.85 5.33
N PRO A 28 -4.91 14.11 5.96
CA PRO A 28 -6.21 14.10 5.27
C PRO A 28 -6.35 15.15 4.16
N GLY A 29 -5.44 16.13 4.09
CA GLY A 29 -5.34 17.10 3.00
C GLY A 29 -4.42 16.69 1.83
N LYS A 30 -3.69 15.57 1.91
CA LYS A 30 -2.89 15.05 0.79
C LYS A 30 -3.79 14.23 -0.15
N ASN A 31 -3.54 14.37 -1.45
CA ASN A 31 -4.25 13.57 -2.45
C ASN A 31 -3.91 12.08 -2.28
N ARG A 32 -4.94 11.22 -2.18
CA ARG A 32 -4.77 9.76 -2.10
C ARG A 32 -3.85 9.18 -3.20
N TRP A 33 -3.92 9.74 -4.41
CA TRP A 33 -3.04 9.36 -5.53
C TRP A 33 -1.55 9.66 -5.24
N GLN A 34 -1.23 10.78 -4.59
CA GLN A 34 0.16 11.12 -4.24
C GLN A 34 0.71 10.23 -3.12
N LEU A 35 -0.15 9.76 -2.21
CA LEU A 35 0.23 8.74 -1.21
C LEU A 35 0.37 7.36 -1.86
N LEU A 36 -0.49 7.05 -2.85
CA LEU A 36 -0.48 5.77 -3.56
C LEU A 36 0.85 5.61 -4.30
N GLN A 37 1.23 6.57 -5.14
CA GLN A 37 2.52 6.52 -5.87
C GLN A 37 3.74 6.40 -4.96
N GLN A 38 3.73 7.03 -3.79
CA GLN A 38 4.81 6.87 -2.81
C GLN A 38 4.88 5.43 -2.28
N VAL A 39 3.72 4.82 -1.97
CA VAL A 39 3.63 3.44 -1.50
C VAL A 39 3.92 2.44 -2.63
N GLU A 40 3.45 2.68 -3.86
CA GLU A 40 3.74 1.89 -5.06
C GLU A 40 5.25 1.78 -5.30
N LEU A 41 5.94 2.92 -5.33
CA LEU A 41 7.38 3.00 -5.56
C LEU A 41 8.20 2.49 -4.36
N LYS A 42 7.69 2.63 -3.13
CA LYS A 42 8.39 2.17 -1.90
C LYS A 42 8.32 0.65 -1.70
N TYR A 43 7.24 0.01 -2.14
CA TYR A 43 7.00 -1.44 -1.94
C TYR A 43 7.13 -2.28 -3.22
N ASP A 44 7.54 -1.67 -4.34
CA ASP A 44 7.60 -2.28 -5.67
C ASP A 44 6.27 -3.00 -5.99
N LEU A 45 5.18 -2.22 -5.97
CA LEU A 45 3.85 -2.74 -6.24
C LEU A 45 3.65 -2.92 -7.74
N SER A 46 3.30 -4.14 -8.14
CA SER A 46 2.91 -4.46 -9.51
C SER A 46 1.53 -3.84 -9.80
N PRO A 47 1.16 -3.53 -11.06
CA PRO A 47 -0.11 -2.85 -11.36
C PRO A 47 -1.36 -3.49 -10.75
N GLN A 48 -1.39 -4.82 -10.63
CA GLN A 48 -2.47 -5.56 -9.96
C GLN A 48 -2.56 -5.28 -8.44
N GLU A 49 -1.43 -5.11 -7.77
CA GLU A 49 -1.37 -4.72 -6.36
C GLU A 49 -1.82 -3.25 -6.21
N CYS A 50 -1.40 -2.35 -7.09
CA CYS A 50 -1.84 -0.96 -7.11
C CYS A 50 -3.37 -0.86 -7.27
N GLU A 51 -3.93 -1.64 -8.20
CA GLU A 51 -5.37 -1.73 -8.44
C GLU A 51 -6.11 -2.34 -7.25
N PHE A 52 -5.59 -3.39 -6.61
CA PHE A 52 -6.16 -3.95 -5.38
C PHE A 52 -6.17 -2.89 -4.27
N LEU A 53 -5.06 -2.17 -4.05
CA LEU A 53 -4.94 -1.17 -3.00
C LEU A 53 -5.94 -0.01 -3.21
N ASN A 54 -6.00 0.52 -4.44
CA ASN A 54 -6.94 1.57 -4.79
C ASN A 54 -8.41 1.11 -4.69
N ASN A 55 -8.73 -0.14 -5.03
CA ASN A 55 -10.07 -0.70 -4.82
C ASN A 55 -10.39 -0.86 -3.33
N HIS A 56 -9.49 -1.43 -2.53
CA HIS A 56 -9.66 -1.63 -1.09
C HIS A 56 -10.04 -0.31 -0.39
N PHE A 57 -9.29 0.77 -0.66
CA PHE A 57 -9.54 2.11 -0.11
C PHE A 57 -10.62 2.92 -0.86
N SER A 58 -11.21 2.39 -1.94
CA SER A 58 -12.38 3.02 -2.60
C SER A 58 -13.70 2.33 -2.26
N GLN A 59 -13.69 1.12 -1.70
CA GLN A 59 -14.90 0.39 -1.29
C GLN A 59 -15.32 0.70 0.16
N GLU A 60 -14.44 1.24 1.00
CA GLU A 60 -14.72 1.57 2.41
C GLU A 60 -15.57 2.86 2.59
N ASN A 61 -16.48 3.17 1.66
CA ASN A 61 -17.24 4.41 1.65
C ASN A 61 -18.55 4.34 0.82
N SER A 62 -19.36 3.29 1.04
CA SER A 62 -20.70 3.09 0.46
C SER A 62 -21.63 2.35 1.43
#